data_AF-A0A0F9Q208-F1
#
_entry.id   AF-A0A0F9Q208-F1
#
_cell.length_a   1.000
_cell.length_b   1.000
_cell.length_c   1.000
_cell.angle_alpha   90.00
_cell.angle_beta   90.00
_cell.angle_gamma   90.00
#
_symmetry.space_group_name_H-M   'P 1'
#
loop_
_entity.id
_entity.type
_entity.pdbx_description
1 polymer ?
#
loop_
_entity_poly.entity_id
_entity_poly.type
_entity_poly.pdbx_seq_one_letter_code
_entity_poly.pdbx_strand_id
1 'polypeptide(L)'
;MKTRNGFVSNSSSSSFIVAFPRQPTSYDDVFNMMFESKSFFIDGYHDPITTSGVAQMVWGDLQEQLPRLPLSRPYITQQLWDVAVDYRERRRLQATGELQDPWEVGLEPREHDRRRRLEDEYFDKQAGLLADAFLRDNQDSFICSFEYSDDDGAQGSTMEHGDIFRNLPHHRISNH
;
A
#
# COMPACT_ATOMS: atom_id res chain seq x y z
N MET A 1 16.77 3.62 17.25
CA MET A 1 15.45 3.03 17.55
C MET A 1 14.41 4.00 17.01
N LYS A 2 13.82 3.71 15.85
CA LYS A 2 12.66 4.48 15.37
C LYS A 2 11.47 3.98 16.17
N THR A 3 10.91 4.79 17.05
CA THR A 3 9.72 4.46 17.83
C THR A 3 8.54 4.39 16.86
N ARG A 4 8.14 3.19 16.44
CA ARG A 4 6.84 2.96 15.79
C ARG A 4 5.79 2.89 16.89
N ASN A 5 5.22 4.04 17.26
CA ASN A 5 4.04 4.10 18.12
C ASN A 5 2.81 3.73 17.29
N GLY A 6 2.65 2.44 17.00
CA GLY A 6 1.39 1.88 16.53
C GLY A 6 0.71 1.22 17.71
N PHE A 7 -0.43 1.75 18.15
CA PHE A 7 -1.38 0.92 18.90
C PHE A 7 -1.68 -0.30 18.02
N VAL A 8 -1.58 -1.50 18.58
CA VAL A 8 -2.02 -2.72 17.90
C VAL A 8 -3.55 -2.62 17.82
N SER A 9 -4.02 -2.01 16.74
CA SER A 9 -5.40 -2.05 16.31
C SER A 9 -5.54 -3.33 15.49
N ASN A 10 -6.52 -4.16 15.82
CA ASN A 10 -6.83 -5.34 15.01
C ASN A 10 -7.60 -4.95 13.72
N SER A 11 -7.60 -3.66 13.35
CA SER A 11 -8.24 -3.15 12.15
C SER A 11 -7.46 -3.59 10.93
N SER A 12 -8.09 -4.31 10.00
CA SER A 12 -7.52 -4.51 8.67
C SER A 12 -7.54 -3.16 7.98
N SER A 13 -6.36 -2.60 7.70
CA SER A 13 -6.28 -1.50 6.74
C SER A 13 -5.28 -1.85 5.65
N SER A 14 -5.55 -1.33 4.46
CA SER A 14 -4.61 -1.39 3.36
C SER A 14 -4.26 0.01 2.91
N SER A 15 -2.97 0.26 2.75
CA SER A 15 -2.47 1.46 2.09
C SER A 15 -2.18 1.17 0.62
N PHE A 16 -2.34 2.17 -0.23
CA PHE A 16 -2.13 2.08 -1.66
C PHE A 16 -1.18 3.18 -2.09
N ILE A 17 -0.16 2.86 -2.89
CA ILE A 17 0.60 3.85 -3.64
C ILE A 17 0.16 3.75 -5.09
N VAL A 18 -0.37 4.82 -5.66
CA VAL A 18 -1.03 4.82 -6.97
C VAL A 18 -0.40 5.87 -7.88
N ALA A 19 -0.15 5.50 -9.13
CA ALA A 19 0.34 6.39 -10.17
C ALA A 19 -0.78 6.74 -11.17
N PHE A 20 -1.29 7.97 -11.11
CA PHE A 20 -2.20 8.50 -12.12
C PHE A 20 -1.41 9.02 -13.34
N PRO A 21 -1.92 8.88 -14.58
CA PRO A 21 -1.21 9.35 -15.77
C PRO A 21 -0.88 10.86 -15.79
N ARG A 22 -1.65 11.65 -15.04
CA ARG A 22 -1.45 13.07 -14.77
C ARG A 22 -2.19 13.45 -13.49
N GLN A 23 -1.96 14.65 -12.96
CA GLN A 23 -2.74 15.15 -11.84
C GLN A 23 -4.22 15.26 -12.24
N PRO A 24 -5.15 14.58 -11.55
CA PRO A 24 -6.58 14.76 -11.78
C PRO A 24 -7.00 16.15 -11.31
N THR A 25 -7.87 16.81 -12.08
CA THR A 25 -8.38 18.16 -11.77
C THR A 25 -9.87 18.19 -11.42
N SER A 26 -10.54 17.05 -11.57
CA SER A 26 -11.97 16.89 -11.31
C SER A 26 -12.30 15.43 -10.98
N TYR A 27 -13.51 15.23 -10.47
CA TYR A 27 -14.12 13.91 -10.36
C TYR A 27 -14.12 13.16 -11.70
N ASP A 28 -14.51 13.83 -12.80
CA ASP A 28 -14.57 13.20 -14.12
C ASP A 28 -13.19 12.72 -14.59
N ASP A 29 -12.13 13.46 -14.27
CA ASP A 29 -10.75 13.02 -14.52
C ASP A 29 -10.44 11.72 -13.80
N VAL A 30 -10.75 11.63 -12.50
CA VAL A 30 -10.52 10.41 -11.70
C VAL A 30 -11.32 9.25 -12.25
N PHE A 31 -12.61 9.45 -12.53
CA PHE A 31 -13.50 8.42 -13.06
C PHE A 31 -13.01 7.89 -14.42
N ASN A 32 -12.54 8.78 -15.29
CA ASN A 32 -11.99 8.41 -16.59
C ASN A 32 -10.66 7.67 -16.47
N MET A 33 -9.75 8.13 -15.62
CA MET A 33 -8.44 7.50 -15.43
C MET A 33 -8.53 6.12 -14.78
N MET A 34 -9.45 5.94 -13.81
CA MET A 34 -9.60 4.66 -13.10
C MET A 34 -10.46 3.66 -13.88
N PHE A 35 -11.49 4.11 -14.60
CA PHE A 35 -12.52 3.21 -15.13
C PHE A 35 -12.87 3.42 -16.61
N GLU A 36 -12.16 4.28 -17.33
CA GLU A 36 -12.45 4.60 -18.74
C GLU A 36 -13.91 5.04 -18.97
N SER A 37 -14.46 5.80 -18.01
CA SER A 37 -15.86 6.24 -17.99
C SER A 37 -16.89 5.10 -17.92
N LYS A 38 -16.48 3.86 -17.62
CA LYS A 38 -17.39 2.71 -17.55
C LYS A 38 -18.05 2.62 -16.18
N SER A 39 -19.37 2.60 -16.17
CA SER A 39 -20.16 2.39 -14.97
C SER A 39 -20.43 0.91 -14.74
N PHE A 40 -19.99 0.39 -13.59
CA PHE A 40 -20.27 -0.96 -13.12
C PHE A 40 -20.18 -1.01 -11.59
N PHE A 41 -20.51 -2.16 -11.00
CA PHE A 41 -20.40 -2.40 -9.56
C PHE A 41 -19.08 -3.09 -9.23
N ILE A 42 -18.45 -2.65 -8.15
CA ILE A 42 -17.29 -3.27 -7.51
C ILE A 42 -17.77 -3.94 -6.23
N ASP A 43 -17.37 -5.19 -6.05
CA ASP A 43 -17.68 -6.01 -4.88
C ASP A 43 -16.43 -6.10 -3.98
N GLY A 44 -16.63 -6.01 -2.67
CA GLY A 44 -15.56 -6.14 -1.68
C GLY A 44 -16.09 -6.58 -0.33
N TYR A 45 -16.56 -7.83 -0.30
CA TYR A 45 -17.14 -8.56 0.83
C TYR A 45 -18.51 -8.08 1.32
N HIS A 46 -18.83 -6.80 1.15
CA HIS A 46 -20.10 -6.21 1.58
C HIS A 46 -20.89 -5.61 0.39
N ASP A 47 -21.65 -4.55 0.63
CA ASP A 47 -22.52 -3.94 -0.36
C ASP A 47 -21.72 -3.37 -1.54
N PRO A 48 -22.03 -3.75 -2.78
CA PRO A 48 -21.26 -3.31 -3.93
C PRO A 48 -21.39 -1.81 -4.17
N ILE A 49 -20.28 -1.17 -4.53
CA ILE A 49 -20.22 0.26 -4.85
C ILE A 49 -20.13 0.46 -6.36
N THR A 50 -20.79 1.47 -6.89
CA THR A 50 -20.60 1.86 -8.29
C THR A 50 -19.20 2.44 -8.51
N THR A 51 -18.62 2.25 -9.69
CA THR A 51 -17.36 2.91 -10.08
C THR A 51 -17.41 4.43 -9.95
N SER A 52 -18.58 5.05 -10.15
CA SER A 52 -18.80 6.47 -9.85
C SER A 52 -18.67 6.80 -8.36
N GLY A 53 -19.24 5.97 -7.49
CA GLY A 53 -19.10 6.13 -6.04
C GLY A 53 -17.64 6.00 -5.59
N VAL A 54 -16.92 5.02 -6.14
CA VAL A 54 -15.48 4.84 -5.89
C VAL A 54 -14.68 6.06 -6.37
N ALA A 55 -14.89 6.53 -7.60
CA ALA A 55 -14.20 7.70 -8.11
C ALA A 55 -14.51 8.97 -7.30
N GLN A 56 -15.71 9.10 -6.75
CA GLN A 56 -16.10 10.22 -5.90
C GLN A 56 -15.35 10.21 -4.57
N MET A 57 -15.21 9.04 -3.94
CA MET A 57 -14.43 8.90 -2.70
C MET A 57 -12.95 9.19 -2.96
N VAL A 58 -12.34 8.56 -3.98
CA VAL A 58 -10.94 8.80 -4.35
C VAL A 58 -10.70 10.29 -4.68
N TRP A 59 -11.63 10.95 -5.37
CA TRP A 59 -11.50 12.38 -5.64
C TRP A 59 -11.55 13.22 -4.36
N GLY A 60 -12.44 12.90 -3.42
CA GLY A 60 -12.48 13.54 -2.10
C GLY A 60 -11.15 13.41 -1.36
N ASP A 61 -10.63 12.19 -1.26
CA ASP A 61 -9.36 11.91 -0.59
C ASP A 61 -8.19 12.64 -1.26
N LEU A 62 -8.17 12.68 -2.59
CA LEU A 62 -7.16 13.42 -3.35
C LEU A 62 -7.18 14.91 -2.98
N GLN A 63 -8.36 15.54 -2.92
CA GLN A 63 -8.50 16.96 -2.61
C GLN A 63 -7.93 17.31 -1.23
N GLU A 64 -8.10 16.43 -0.24
CA GLU A 64 -7.54 16.61 1.10
C GLU A 64 -6.01 16.49 1.14
N GLN A 65 -5.45 15.68 0.23
CA GLN A 65 -4.02 15.41 0.15
C GLN A 65 -3.23 16.37 -0.74
N LEU A 66 -3.88 17.10 -1.66
CA LEU A 66 -3.21 17.97 -2.65
C LEU A 66 -2.08 18.85 -2.09
N PRO A 67 -2.16 19.45 -0.87
CA PRO A 67 -1.06 20.24 -0.32
C PRO A 67 0.23 19.46 -0.03
N ARG A 68 0.20 18.12 -0.05
CA ARG A 68 1.30 17.21 0.29
C ARG A 68 1.75 16.34 -0.88
N LEU A 69 1.23 16.60 -2.09
CA LEU A 69 1.48 15.83 -3.30
C LEU A 69 2.36 16.60 -4.32
N PRO A 70 3.06 15.90 -5.24
CA PRO A 70 3.19 14.44 -5.32
C PRO A 70 4.06 13.86 -4.19
N LEU A 71 3.92 12.56 -3.94
CA LEU A 71 4.68 11.90 -2.88
C LEU A 71 6.19 11.96 -3.12
N SER A 72 6.95 12.20 -2.05
CA SER A 72 8.41 12.17 -2.11
C SER A 72 8.95 10.73 -2.16
N ARG A 73 10.10 10.52 -2.81
CA ARG A 73 10.79 9.21 -2.81
C ARG A 73 11.01 8.63 -1.41
N PRO A 74 11.47 9.40 -0.39
CA PRO A 74 11.61 8.86 0.97
C PRO A 74 10.29 8.33 1.55
N TYR A 75 9.18 9.01 1.28
CA TYR A 75 7.87 8.57 1.73
C TYR A 75 7.44 7.27 1.04
N ILE A 76 7.57 7.18 -0.29
CA ILE A 76 7.27 5.95 -1.05
C ILE A 76 8.14 4.79 -0.55
N THR A 77 9.42 5.02 -0.31
CA THR A 77 10.35 4.01 0.24
C THR A 77 9.88 3.51 1.60
N GLN A 78 9.42 4.42 2.47
CA GLN A 78 8.92 4.06 3.79
C GLN A 78 7.67 3.18 3.71
N GLN A 79 6.75 3.50 2.80
CA GLN A 79 5.50 2.75 2.59
C GLN A 79 5.76 1.35 1.99
N LEU A 80 6.73 1.22 1.08
CA LEU A 80 7.07 -0.06 0.44
C LEU A 80 7.93 -0.98 1.32
N TRP A 81 8.27 -0.56 2.54
CA TRP A 81 9.05 -1.39 3.46
C TRP A 81 8.30 -2.66 3.86
N ASP A 82 7.01 -2.56 4.18
CA ASP A 82 6.19 -3.71 4.57
C ASP A 82 5.96 -4.67 3.38
N VAL A 83 5.88 -4.14 2.15
CA VAL A 83 5.86 -4.95 0.91
C VAL A 83 7.16 -5.75 0.76
N ALA A 84 8.31 -5.12 1.06
CA ALA A 84 9.60 -5.77 0.98
C ALA A 84 9.76 -6.90 2.03
N VAL A 85 9.17 -6.72 3.22
CA VAL A 85 9.11 -7.75 4.26
C VAL A 85 8.27 -8.93 3.82
N ASP A 86 7.02 -8.68 3.41
CA ASP A 86 6.07 -9.72 3.03
C ASP A 86 6.57 -10.56 1.84
N TYR A 87 7.18 -9.95 0.82
CA TYR A 87 7.74 -10.68 -0.32
C TYR A 87 8.80 -11.72 0.09
N ARG A 88 9.60 -11.42 1.14
CA ARG A 88 10.59 -12.36 1.68
C ARG A 88 9.91 -13.48 2.46
N GLU A 89 8.96 -13.16 3.32
CA GLU A 89 8.28 -14.14 4.15
C GLU A 89 7.51 -15.16 3.29
N ARG A 90 6.83 -14.70 2.22
CA ARG A 90 6.21 -15.60 1.23
C ARG A 90 7.23 -16.48 0.52
N ARG A 91 8.40 -15.96 0.16
CA ARG A 91 9.46 -16.76 -0.48
C ARG A 91 10.06 -17.81 0.46
N ARG A 92 10.18 -17.48 1.75
CA ARG A 92 10.62 -18.41 2.80
C ARG A 92 9.62 -19.53 2.96
N LEU A 93 8.35 -19.20 3.16
CA LEU A 93 7.22 -20.13 3.18
C LEU A 93 7.24 -21.12 2.03
N GLN A 94 7.43 -20.62 0.80
CA GLN A 94 7.49 -21.45 -0.40
C GLN A 94 8.74 -22.35 -0.45
N ALA A 95 9.85 -21.93 0.17
CA ALA A 95 11.12 -22.66 0.15
C ALA A 95 11.24 -23.69 1.30
N THR A 96 10.66 -23.41 2.47
CA THR A 96 10.84 -24.23 3.68
C THR A 96 9.56 -24.90 4.17
N GLY A 97 8.38 -24.46 3.71
CA GLY A 97 7.08 -24.99 4.14
C GLY A 97 6.66 -24.57 5.56
N GLU A 98 7.44 -23.71 6.22
CA GLU A 98 7.22 -23.29 7.61
C GLU A 98 7.00 -21.78 7.68
N LEU A 99 5.92 -21.38 8.37
CA LEU A 99 5.62 -20.00 8.79
C LEU A 99 6.20 -19.69 10.18
N GLN A 100 6.77 -20.70 10.82
CA GLN A 100 7.42 -20.56 12.11
C GLN A 100 8.70 -19.79 11.87
N ASP A 101 8.76 -18.59 12.44
CA ASP A 101 9.98 -17.81 12.57
C ASP A 101 11.03 -18.73 13.25
N PRO A 102 12.09 -19.17 12.53
CA PRO A 102 13.12 -20.05 13.12
C PRO A 102 13.93 -19.40 14.26
N TRP A 103 13.58 -18.19 14.70
CA TRP A 103 14.43 -17.24 15.42
C TRP A 103 14.01 -17.00 16.88
N GLU A 104 12.97 -17.65 17.40
CA GLU A 104 12.62 -17.59 18.84
C GLU A 104 13.46 -18.54 19.73
N VAL A 105 14.34 -19.37 19.17
CA VAL A 105 15.08 -20.38 19.96
C VAL A 105 16.49 -19.89 20.31
N GLY A 106 16.64 -19.30 21.50
CA GLY A 106 17.90 -19.33 22.28
C GLY A 106 19.07 -18.44 21.83
N LEU A 107 18.84 -17.36 21.08
CA LEU A 107 19.91 -16.41 20.73
C LEU A 107 20.25 -15.48 21.91
N GLU A 108 21.53 -15.25 22.14
CA GLU A 108 22.02 -14.20 23.05
C GLU A 108 21.57 -12.80 22.57
N PRO A 109 21.18 -11.87 23.48
CA PRO A 109 20.59 -10.58 23.12
C PRO A 109 21.39 -9.76 22.09
N ARG A 110 22.73 -9.81 22.15
CA ARG A 110 23.60 -9.08 21.22
C ARG A 110 23.55 -9.62 19.79
N GLU A 111 23.41 -10.93 19.64
CA GLU A 111 23.32 -11.54 18.31
C GLU A 111 21.93 -11.32 17.70
N HIS A 112 20.90 -11.32 18.54
CA HIS A 112 19.56 -10.92 18.14
C HIS A 112 19.52 -9.46 17.64
N ASP A 113 20.13 -8.52 18.37
CA ASP A 113 20.23 -7.11 17.93
C ASP A 113 21.03 -6.94 16.64
N ARG A 114 22.16 -7.67 16.50
CA ARG A 114 22.97 -7.64 15.29
C ARG A 114 22.19 -8.15 14.08
N ARG A 115 21.46 -9.26 14.23
CA ARG A 115 20.64 -9.84 13.16
C ARG A 115 19.51 -8.91 12.76
N ARG A 116 18.78 -8.32 13.72
CA ARG A 116 17.74 -7.33 13.44
C ARG A 116 18.26 -6.16 12.61
N ARG A 117 19.45 -5.62 12.93
CA ARG A 117 20.06 -4.53 12.14
C ARG A 117 20.36 -4.93 10.71
N LEU A 118 20.92 -6.13 10.49
CA LEU A 118 21.21 -6.62 9.14
C LEU A 118 19.94 -6.82 8.32
N GLU A 119 18.84 -7.24 8.96
CA GLU A 119 17.54 -7.37 8.32
C GLU A 119 16.94 -6.01 7.99
N ASP A 120 16.94 -5.08 8.94
CA ASP A 120 16.49 -3.70 8.71
C ASP A 120 17.26 -3.07 7.52
N GLU A 121 18.58 -3.21 7.48
CA GLU A 121 19.43 -2.73 6.37
C GLU A 121 19.08 -3.39 5.03
N TYR A 122 18.80 -4.70 5.04
CA TYR A 122 18.39 -5.43 3.85
C TYR A 122 17.02 -4.94 3.35
N PHE A 123 16.03 -4.81 4.22
CA PHE A 123 14.69 -4.36 3.86
C PHE A 123 14.68 -2.90 3.43
N ASP A 124 15.43 -2.02 4.09
CA ASP A 124 15.62 -0.63 3.66
C ASP A 124 16.17 -0.57 2.23
N LYS A 125 17.14 -1.44 1.91
CA LYS A 125 17.68 -1.54 0.55
C LYS A 125 16.64 -2.04 -0.46
N GLN A 126 15.88 -3.09 -0.12
CA GLN A 126 14.85 -3.63 -1.02
C GLN A 126 13.71 -2.64 -1.25
N ALA A 127 13.22 -2.00 -0.20
CA ALA A 127 12.20 -0.95 -0.30
C ALA A 127 12.67 0.21 -1.17
N GLY A 128 13.95 0.60 -1.03
CA GLY A 128 14.57 1.61 -1.88
C GLY A 128 14.59 1.21 -3.36
N LEU A 129 14.95 -0.04 -3.67
CA LEU A 129 14.94 -0.56 -5.04
C LEU A 129 13.53 -0.63 -5.64
N LEU A 130 12.53 -1.02 -4.83
CA LEU A 130 11.12 -1.01 -5.24
C LEU A 130 10.63 0.41 -5.53
N ALA A 131 10.93 1.36 -4.65
CA ALA A 131 10.58 2.76 -4.85
C ALA A 131 11.24 3.34 -6.11
N ASP A 132 12.53 3.05 -6.33
CA ASP A 132 13.25 3.49 -7.53
C ASP A 132 12.67 2.88 -8.81
N ALA A 133 12.30 1.60 -8.76
CA ALA A 133 11.64 0.95 -9.89
C ALA A 133 10.27 1.58 -10.18
N PHE A 134 9.44 1.73 -9.14
CA PHE A 134 8.11 2.32 -9.28
C PHE A 134 8.16 3.75 -9.82
N LEU A 135 9.07 4.59 -9.31
CA LEU A 135 9.25 5.96 -9.78
C LEU A 135 9.77 6.02 -11.23
N ARG A 136 10.75 5.19 -11.58
CA ARG A 136 11.30 5.15 -12.94
C ARG A 136 10.24 4.71 -13.95
N ASP A 137 9.47 3.69 -13.61
CA ASP A 137 8.45 3.13 -14.49
C ASP A 137 7.22 4.06 -14.61
N ASN A 138 7.11 5.08 -13.74
CA ASN A 138 6.01 6.06 -13.66
C ASN A 138 6.51 7.52 -13.61
N GLN A 139 7.60 7.85 -14.31
CA GLN A 139 8.31 9.13 -14.18
C GLN A 139 7.44 10.38 -14.46
N ASP A 140 6.46 10.27 -15.35
CA ASP A 140 5.60 11.38 -15.80
C ASP A 140 4.21 11.35 -15.11
N SER A 141 4.02 10.40 -14.19
CA SER A 141 2.75 10.17 -13.50
C SER A 141 2.64 11.05 -12.24
N PHE A 142 1.40 11.31 -11.84
CA PHE A 142 1.07 11.89 -10.54
C PHE A 142 0.91 10.79 -9.50
N ILE A 143 1.85 10.71 -8.55
CA ILE A 143 1.90 9.63 -7.55
C ILE A 143 1.35 10.13 -6.21
N CYS A 144 0.37 9.39 -5.68
CA CYS A 144 -0.31 9.65 -4.42
C CYS A 144 -0.51 8.37 -3.61
N SER A 145 -1.04 8.50 -2.39
CA SER A 145 -1.36 7.35 -1.54
C SER A 145 -2.78 7.41 -1.01
N PHE A 146 -3.36 6.24 -0.75
CA PHE A 146 -4.68 6.11 -0.11
C PHE A 146 -4.57 5.11 1.02
N GLU A 147 -5.45 5.22 2.01
CA GLU A 147 -5.58 4.25 3.09
C GLU A 147 -7.07 3.99 3.30
N TYR A 148 -7.44 2.71 3.28
CA TYR A 148 -8.82 2.26 3.46
C TYR A 148 -8.84 1.09 4.44
N SER A 149 -9.88 1.02 5.26
CA SER A 149 -10.06 -0.03 6.25
C SER A 149 -11.46 -0.65 6.15
N ASP A 150 -11.55 -1.95 6.42
CA ASP A 150 -12.80 -2.67 6.59
C ASP A 150 -13.65 -2.16 7.77
N ASP A 151 -13.03 -1.50 8.75
CA ASP A 151 -13.70 -0.88 9.89
C ASP A 151 -14.43 0.43 9.54
N ASP A 152 -14.17 1.00 8.36
CA ASP A 152 -14.89 2.20 7.86
C ASP A 152 -16.27 1.84 7.24
N GLY A 153 -16.77 0.65 7.55
CA GLY A 153 -18.06 0.11 7.12
C GLY A 153 -18.02 -0.56 5.75
N ALA A 154 -19.20 -0.91 5.22
CA ALA A 154 -19.34 -1.65 3.97
C ALA A 154 -18.61 -0.99 2.80
N GLN A 155 -18.61 0.34 2.76
CA GLN A 155 -17.91 1.08 1.72
C GLN A 155 -16.39 0.99 1.88
N GLY A 156 -15.87 1.20 3.09
CA GLY A 156 -14.44 1.07 3.40
C GLY A 156 -13.88 -0.30 3.05
N SER A 157 -14.61 -1.37 3.39
CA SER A 157 -14.24 -2.74 3.03
C SER A 157 -14.15 -2.93 1.51
N THR A 158 -15.06 -2.35 0.74
CA THR A 158 -14.99 -2.41 -0.73
C THR A 158 -13.84 -1.58 -1.30
N MET A 159 -13.54 -0.43 -0.70
CA MET A 159 -12.37 0.37 -1.11
C MET A 159 -11.06 -0.36 -0.81
N GLU A 160 -11.00 -1.11 0.29
CA GLU A 160 -9.84 -1.90 0.68
C GLU A 160 -9.65 -3.17 -0.16
N HIS A 161 -10.73 -3.91 -0.43
CA HIS A 161 -10.65 -5.26 -1.02
C HIS A 161 -11.12 -5.35 -2.48
N GLY A 162 -11.81 -4.34 -3.00
CA GLY A 162 -12.46 -4.38 -4.31
C GLY A 162 -11.56 -4.15 -5.53
N ASP A 163 -10.24 -4.12 -5.35
CA ASP A 163 -9.26 -3.93 -6.43
C ASP A 163 -9.56 -2.67 -7.28
N ILE A 164 -9.91 -1.58 -6.59
CA ILE A 164 -10.42 -0.34 -7.20
C ILE A 164 -9.40 0.36 -8.10
N PHE A 165 -8.10 0.09 -7.91
CA PHE A 165 -6.99 0.68 -8.66
C PHE A 165 -6.44 -0.22 -9.78
N ARG A 166 -7.10 -1.34 -10.11
CA ARG A 166 -6.61 -2.35 -11.09
C ARG A 166 -6.15 -1.82 -12.45
N ASN A 167 -6.70 -0.69 -12.90
CA ASN A 167 -6.35 -0.08 -14.19
C ASN A 167 -5.20 0.94 -14.10
N LEU A 168 -4.67 1.17 -12.90
CA LEU A 168 -3.57 2.08 -12.63
C LEU A 168 -2.39 1.30 -12.05
N PRO A 169 -1.14 1.68 -12.37
CA PRO A 169 0.02 1.15 -11.68
C PRO A 169 -0.06 1.49 -10.19
N HIS A 170 -0.04 0.45 -9.34
CA HIS A 170 -0.14 0.64 -7.91
C HIS A 170 0.53 -0.49 -7.11
N HIS A 171 0.81 -0.19 -5.84
CA HIS A 171 1.14 -1.18 -4.81
C HIS A 171 0.08 -1.13 -3.72
N ARG A 172 -0.49 -2.28 -3.37
CA ARG A 172 -1.27 -2.48 -2.15
C ARG A 172 -0.34 -2.96 -1.03
N ILE A 173 -0.48 -2.37 0.14
CA ILE A 173 0.29 -2.63 1.35
C ILE A 173 -0.73 -3.01 2.42
N SER A 174 -0.63 -4.21 2.98
CA SER A 174 -1.51 -4.66 4.06
C SER A 174 -0.90 -4.26 5.40
N ASN A 175 -1.66 -3.59 6.26
CA ASN A 175 -1.21 -3.08 7.57
C ASN A 175 -1.60 -4.00 8.75
N HIS A 176 -1.68 -5.31 8.50
CA HIS A 176 -2.00 -6.33 9.51
C HIS A 176 -0.85 -6.64 10.47
#